data_AF-A0A151RX08-F1
#
_entry.id   AF-A0A151RX08-F1
#
_cell.length_a   1.000
_cell.length_b   1.000
_cell.length_c   1.000
_cell.angle_alpha   90.00
_cell.angle_beta   90.00
_cell.angle_gamma   90.00
#
_symmetry.space_group_name_H-M   'P 1'
#
loop_
_entity.id
_entity.type
_entity.pdbx_description
1 polymer ?
#
loop_
_entity_poly.entity_id
_entity_poly.type
_entity_poly.pdbx_seq_one_letter_code
_entity_poly.pdbx_strand_id
1 'polypeptide(L)'
;MAPLSPNEEDPPLGLGGKLIKMTCALAFKAHKSPKKFYLLKKIGSSPSDVNLIFSFPGSWDASDWFVRKPFGVTKINLALFPSLRSIGNDEAALVNEAFLLRFESILSNSSLKSEVNEAIQKGYQIVFTGHSSGAAMAILATFWALEEHLNPTKIQNHKPPFCVTFGSPLIGNHIFSHASRRENWSRFFVHFVMRFDIVPRILLAPFSSIDQTFGSILQFLNSESKTSTQDSTRASLISEFYSTVMRNTAIVTNHAACNLMGNTNLLMENVSNFVALSPYRPFGTYIFCNRNGHMIVIRNSDVVLQLMFHTAQTNNLTENSEVAHKSMQEHLAYQAKLQESLELLNLVYLDQLEELPLSVDGSNSDIATVSTTLDGLELSTKARLCVRAAGELEKEKIRNEGKINMRKVLESMEKVEEYRAACESETTKHGYYDAFKMQDELRDFRANVTRLDLAGVWDEIIEKLRSYELPDEFEGKKKWVDLGTRFRQLVEPLDIANYYRHARHYEDDASSYMVKGRPKRYRYPQRWLEHAERRPQEVISESCFWGEVEDICYITSNGNRSFEDVKERVERLEAQIKAWSEKGYLAKDVFLEGSTLVKWWKALPSHHKKQSCIRRLIETGFESSLPLIKNKK
;
A
#
# COMPACT_ATOMS: atom_id res chain seq x y z
N MET A 1 -4.16 13.58 14.30
CA MET A 1 -4.67 12.53 15.22
C MET A 1 -3.54 12.16 16.17
N ALA A 2 -3.77 12.26 17.48
CA ALA A 2 -2.85 11.71 18.46
C ALA A 2 -2.74 10.19 18.24
N PRO A 3 -1.56 9.57 18.44
CA PRO A 3 -1.46 8.12 18.44
C PRO A 3 -2.33 7.59 19.58
N LEU A 4 -3.32 6.77 19.25
CA LEU A 4 -4.06 5.99 20.23
C LEU A 4 -3.06 5.22 21.08
N SER A 5 -3.17 5.37 22.40
CA SER A 5 -2.35 4.65 23.37
C SER A 5 -2.48 3.13 23.16
N PRO A 6 -1.44 2.32 23.40
CA PRO A 6 -1.46 0.88 23.14
C PRO A 6 -2.36 0.04 24.08
N ASN A 7 -3.14 0.67 24.96
CA ASN A 7 -3.73 0.02 26.15
C ASN A 7 -5.27 0.08 26.23
N GLU A 8 -5.99 0.30 25.12
CA GLU A 8 -7.44 -0.01 25.09
C GLU A 8 -7.62 -1.40 24.46
N GLU A 9 -8.12 -2.34 25.26
CA GLU A 9 -8.44 -3.72 24.87
C GLU A 9 -9.46 -3.72 23.72
N ASP A 10 -8.98 -3.77 22.48
CA ASP A 10 -9.81 -4.02 21.31
C ASP A 10 -10.48 -5.40 21.45
N PRO A 11 -11.82 -5.54 21.30
CA PRO A 11 -12.42 -6.85 21.19
C PRO A 11 -11.74 -7.60 20.03
N PRO A 12 -11.46 -8.90 20.18
CA PRO A 12 -10.42 -9.62 19.43
C PRO A 12 -10.48 -9.51 17.88
N LEU A 13 -11.64 -9.17 17.31
CA LEU A 13 -11.87 -8.99 15.87
C LEU A 13 -12.65 -7.72 15.50
N GLY A 14 -12.89 -6.81 16.45
CA GLY A 14 -13.77 -5.65 16.27
C GLY A 14 -15.27 -5.99 16.04
N LEU A 15 -15.63 -7.27 15.94
CA LEU A 15 -16.98 -7.77 15.68
C LEU A 15 -17.33 -8.94 16.62
N GLY A 16 -18.54 -8.94 17.20
CA GLY A 16 -19.01 -10.02 18.06
C GLY A 16 -19.34 -11.31 17.30
N GLY A 17 -19.13 -12.48 17.94
CA GLY A 17 -19.34 -13.80 17.30
C GLY A 17 -20.74 -14.02 16.70
N LYS A 18 -21.79 -13.45 17.30
CA LYS A 18 -23.16 -13.48 16.76
C LYS A 18 -23.28 -12.77 15.40
N LEU A 19 -22.59 -11.64 15.25
CA LEU A 19 -22.58 -10.88 13.99
C LEU A 19 -21.83 -11.66 12.91
N ILE A 20 -20.70 -12.30 13.26
CA ILE A 20 -19.92 -13.16 12.36
C ILE A 20 -20.75 -14.36 11.87
N LYS A 21 -21.49 -15.04 12.74
CA LYS A 21 -22.39 -16.13 12.34
C LYS A 21 -23.43 -15.64 11.33
N MET A 22 -23.97 -14.45 11.55
CA MET A 22 -24.97 -13.87 10.67
C MET A 22 -24.39 -13.39 9.33
N THR A 23 -23.19 -12.81 9.30
CA THR A 23 -22.50 -12.46 8.04
C THR A 23 -22.18 -13.71 7.23
N CYS A 24 -21.77 -14.81 7.87
CA CYS A 24 -21.58 -16.11 7.22
C CYS A 24 -22.88 -16.62 6.59
N ALA A 25 -23.98 -16.66 7.36
CA ALA A 25 -25.27 -17.11 6.83
C ALA A 25 -25.76 -16.25 5.65
N LEU A 26 -25.55 -14.93 5.72
CA LEU A 26 -25.89 -14.01 4.62
C LEU A 26 -24.99 -14.19 3.40
N ALA A 27 -23.71 -14.49 3.58
CA ALA A 27 -22.77 -14.79 2.49
C ALA A 27 -23.22 -16.00 1.68
N PHE A 28 -23.66 -17.08 2.35
CA PHE A 28 -24.22 -18.25 1.67
C PHE A 28 -25.61 -17.97 1.07
N LYS A 29 -26.45 -17.17 1.76
CA LYS A 29 -27.76 -16.79 1.24
C LYS A 29 -27.69 -16.00 -0.07
N ALA A 30 -26.63 -15.21 -0.27
CA ALA A 30 -26.46 -14.43 -1.50
C ALA A 30 -26.42 -15.30 -2.76
N HIS A 31 -25.83 -16.50 -2.70
CA HIS A 31 -25.78 -17.43 -3.84
C HIS A 31 -27.16 -17.85 -4.34
N LYS A 32 -28.21 -17.83 -3.49
CA LYS A 32 -29.59 -18.16 -3.87
C LYS A 32 -30.28 -17.05 -4.66
N SER A 33 -29.58 -15.95 -4.94
CA SER A 33 -30.11 -14.81 -5.70
C SER A 33 -29.03 -14.26 -6.63
N PRO A 34 -28.47 -15.07 -7.54
CA PRO A 34 -27.30 -14.70 -8.34
C PRO A 34 -27.58 -13.55 -9.33
N LYS A 35 -28.87 -13.30 -9.63
CA LYS A 35 -29.31 -12.16 -10.47
C LYS A 35 -29.23 -10.80 -9.75
N LYS A 36 -29.10 -10.79 -8.42
CA LYS A 36 -28.94 -9.55 -7.65
C LYS A 36 -27.45 -9.26 -7.48
N PHE A 37 -27.06 -7.99 -7.58
CA PHE A 37 -25.68 -7.59 -7.33
C PHE A 37 -25.22 -7.88 -5.90
N TYR A 38 -26.11 -7.70 -4.92
CA TYR A 38 -25.88 -8.03 -3.50
C TYR A 38 -27.22 -8.18 -2.75
N LEU A 39 -27.14 -8.71 -1.53
CA LEU A 39 -28.22 -8.69 -0.55
C LEU A 39 -27.91 -7.67 0.55
N LEU A 40 -28.89 -6.86 0.91
CA LEU A 40 -28.80 -5.91 2.01
C LEU A 40 -29.58 -6.42 3.22
N LYS A 41 -28.97 -6.39 4.41
CA LYS A 41 -29.63 -6.71 5.67
C LYS A 41 -29.28 -5.70 6.76
N LYS A 42 -30.29 -5.01 7.27
CA LYS A 42 -30.19 -4.17 8.46
C LYS A 42 -30.44 -5.01 9.72
N ILE A 43 -29.56 -4.88 10.72
CA ILE A 43 -29.62 -5.55 12.02
C ILE A 43 -29.39 -4.49 13.11
N GLY A 44 -30.16 -4.55 14.18
CA GLY A 44 -30.03 -3.63 15.32
C GLY A 44 -31.38 -3.40 15.98
N SER A 45 -31.38 -3.31 17.31
CA SER A 45 -32.58 -3.08 18.11
C SER A 45 -32.71 -1.62 18.56
N SER A 46 -31.63 -0.83 18.47
CA SER A 46 -31.58 0.59 18.81
C SER A 46 -30.94 1.40 17.67
N PRO A 47 -31.19 2.72 17.58
CA PRO A 47 -30.59 3.58 16.56
C PRO A 47 -29.06 3.69 16.63
N SER A 48 -28.45 3.47 17.80
CA SER A 48 -27.01 3.59 18.04
C SER A 48 -26.20 2.33 17.74
N ASP A 49 -26.86 1.16 17.61
CA ASP A 49 -26.24 -0.14 17.37
C ASP A 49 -26.85 -0.83 16.12
N VAL A 50 -26.85 -0.09 15.02
CA VAL A 50 -27.30 -0.61 13.72
C VAL A 50 -26.09 -1.07 12.91
N ASN A 51 -26.13 -2.34 12.51
CA ASN A 51 -25.22 -2.95 11.54
C ASN A 51 -25.96 -3.09 10.20
N LEU A 52 -25.37 -2.56 9.14
CA LEU A 52 -25.86 -2.71 7.77
C LEU A 52 -24.92 -3.65 7.00
N ILE A 53 -25.43 -4.84 6.68
CA ILE A 53 -24.64 -5.91 6.05
C ILE A 53 -24.95 -5.97 4.57
N PHE A 54 -23.91 -5.82 3.75
CA PHE A 54 -23.93 -6.02 2.30
C PHE A 54 -23.30 -7.38 2.00
N SER A 55 -24.05 -8.28 1.38
CA SER A 55 -23.60 -9.64 1.06
C SER A 55 -23.59 -9.89 -0.44
N PHE A 56 -22.43 -10.22 -1.00
CA PHE A 56 -22.25 -10.39 -2.45
C PHE A 56 -22.29 -11.88 -2.85
N PRO A 57 -23.02 -12.23 -3.93
CA PRO A 57 -23.02 -13.59 -4.45
C PRO A 57 -21.68 -13.93 -5.11
N GLY A 58 -21.29 -15.20 -5.03
CA GLY A 58 -20.19 -15.74 -5.81
C GLY A 58 -20.58 -15.93 -7.29
N SER A 59 -19.57 -16.16 -8.12
CA SER A 59 -19.73 -16.66 -9.47
C SER A 59 -19.06 -18.02 -9.62
N TRP A 60 -19.74 -18.89 -10.34
CA TRP A 60 -19.32 -20.25 -10.68
C TRP A 60 -18.94 -20.38 -12.16
N ASP A 61 -18.76 -19.25 -12.84
CA ASP A 61 -18.25 -19.18 -14.22
C ASP A 61 -16.75 -18.88 -14.21
N ALA A 62 -15.96 -19.65 -14.96
CA ALA A 62 -14.51 -19.47 -15.03
C ALA A 62 -14.11 -18.08 -15.57
N SER A 63 -14.92 -17.50 -16.45
CA SER A 63 -14.68 -16.17 -17.02
C SER A 63 -14.77 -15.04 -16.00
N ASP A 64 -15.52 -15.24 -14.91
CA ASP A 64 -15.61 -14.31 -13.78
C ASP A 64 -14.44 -14.43 -12.79
N TRP A 65 -13.44 -15.27 -13.08
CA TRP A 65 -12.24 -15.47 -12.27
C TRP A 65 -10.94 -15.17 -13.03
N PHE A 66 -10.90 -15.45 -14.34
CA PHE A 66 -9.72 -15.23 -15.16
C PHE A 66 -10.09 -14.60 -16.50
N VAL A 67 -9.63 -13.36 -16.73
CA VAL A 67 -9.77 -12.68 -18.04
C VAL A 67 -8.55 -12.92 -18.94
N ARG A 68 -7.34 -12.81 -18.37
CA ARG A 68 -6.07 -12.89 -19.10
C ARG A 68 -5.16 -13.98 -18.56
N LYS A 69 -4.27 -14.52 -19.39
CA LYS A 69 -3.22 -15.47 -18.98
C LYS A 69 -1.93 -14.70 -18.57
N PRO A 70 -1.09 -15.27 -17.67
CA PRO A 70 -1.31 -16.51 -16.93
C PRO A 70 -2.14 -16.34 -15.64
N PHE A 71 -2.25 -15.14 -15.06
CA PHE A 71 -2.87 -14.96 -13.73
C PHE A 71 -4.10 -14.04 -13.71
N GLY A 72 -4.50 -13.46 -14.84
CA GLY A 72 -5.66 -12.58 -14.92
C GLY A 72 -5.50 -11.28 -14.14
N VAL A 73 -4.28 -10.73 -14.04
CA VAL A 73 -4.02 -9.49 -13.31
C VAL A 73 -4.14 -8.25 -14.19
N THR A 74 -4.59 -7.15 -13.58
CA THR A 74 -4.58 -5.80 -14.14
C THR A 74 -4.15 -4.79 -13.08
N LYS A 75 -3.82 -3.56 -13.49
CA LYS A 75 -3.58 -2.46 -12.54
C LYS A 75 -4.91 -2.05 -11.91
N ILE A 76 -4.91 -1.82 -10.60
CA ILE A 76 -6.07 -1.29 -9.90
C ILE A 76 -6.44 0.10 -10.46
N ASN A 77 -7.73 0.40 -10.52
CA ASN A 77 -8.23 1.69 -10.96
C ASN A 77 -7.95 2.77 -9.90
N LEU A 78 -6.88 3.55 -10.08
CA LEU A 78 -6.47 4.60 -9.14
C LEU A 78 -7.49 5.76 -9.00
N ALA A 79 -8.45 5.89 -9.93
CA ALA A 79 -9.53 6.86 -9.76
C ALA A 79 -10.52 6.43 -8.66
N LEU A 80 -10.69 5.12 -8.46
CA LEU A 80 -11.52 4.55 -7.39
C LEU A 80 -10.69 4.23 -6.12
N PHE A 81 -9.42 3.88 -6.30
CA PHE A 81 -8.55 3.37 -5.23
C PHE A 81 -7.17 4.06 -5.22
N PRO A 82 -7.11 5.39 -5.01
CA PRO A 82 -5.86 6.15 -5.12
C PRO A 82 -4.75 5.67 -4.15
N SER A 83 -5.11 5.11 -2.99
CA SER A 83 -4.17 4.62 -1.98
C SER A 83 -3.63 3.23 -2.29
N LEU A 84 -4.26 2.45 -3.16
CA LEU A 84 -3.81 1.09 -3.50
C LEU A 84 -2.65 1.11 -4.50
N ARG A 85 -1.54 1.74 -4.09
CA ARG A 85 -0.31 1.90 -4.86
C ARG A 85 0.91 1.95 -3.94
N SER A 86 2.10 1.71 -4.48
CA SER A 86 3.36 2.10 -3.84
C SER A 86 3.54 3.60 -4.07
N ILE A 87 3.66 4.37 -2.98
CA ILE A 87 3.73 5.84 -3.09
C ILE A 87 5.08 6.24 -3.67
N GLY A 88 6.18 5.82 -3.06
CA GLY A 88 7.53 6.16 -3.48
C GLY A 88 7.86 5.67 -4.90
N ASN A 89 7.56 4.40 -5.20
CA ASN A 89 7.80 3.82 -6.52
C ASN A 89 6.80 4.31 -7.59
N ASP A 90 5.66 4.87 -7.16
CA ASP A 90 4.57 5.35 -8.03
C ASP A 90 4.01 4.25 -8.94
N GLU A 91 3.75 3.11 -8.33
CA GLU A 91 3.26 1.90 -8.99
C GLU A 91 1.91 1.48 -8.41
N ALA A 92 0.90 1.40 -9.28
CA ALA A 92 -0.42 0.89 -8.91
C ALA A 92 -0.35 -0.58 -8.49
N ALA A 93 -1.12 -0.98 -7.47
CA ALA A 93 -1.25 -2.39 -7.13
C ALA A 93 -1.83 -3.19 -8.30
N LEU A 94 -1.44 -4.46 -8.39
CA LEU A 94 -2.06 -5.40 -9.31
C LEU A 94 -3.18 -6.14 -8.59
N VAL A 95 -4.31 -6.31 -9.28
CA VAL A 95 -5.49 -7.04 -8.79
C VAL A 95 -6.04 -7.98 -9.86
N ASN A 96 -6.88 -8.92 -9.46
CA ASN A 96 -7.60 -9.77 -10.40
C ASN A 96 -8.56 -8.92 -11.26
N GLU A 97 -8.39 -8.99 -12.57
CA GLU A 97 -9.14 -8.20 -13.55
C GLU A 97 -10.62 -8.56 -13.57
N ALA A 98 -10.97 -9.85 -13.50
CA ALA A 98 -12.36 -10.27 -13.51
C ALA A 98 -13.10 -9.72 -12.28
N PHE A 99 -12.46 -9.79 -11.11
CA PHE A 99 -13.03 -9.27 -9.88
C PHE A 99 -13.16 -7.75 -9.89
N LEU A 100 -12.15 -7.03 -10.42
CA LEU A 100 -12.22 -5.58 -10.55
C LEU A 100 -13.37 -5.15 -11.47
N LEU A 101 -13.45 -5.71 -12.68
CA LEU A 101 -14.50 -5.37 -13.66
C LEU A 101 -15.90 -5.67 -13.12
N ARG A 102 -16.06 -6.81 -12.43
CA ARG A 102 -17.34 -7.17 -11.81
C ARG A 102 -17.73 -6.19 -10.71
N PHE A 103 -16.78 -5.75 -9.88
CA PHE A 103 -17.06 -4.75 -8.85
C PHE A 103 -17.39 -3.38 -9.45
N GLU A 104 -16.65 -2.92 -10.47
CA GLU A 104 -16.95 -1.67 -11.18
C GLU A 104 -18.34 -1.69 -11.82
N SER A 105 -18.76 -2.83 -12.37
CA SER A 105 -20.13 -3.03 -12.85
C SER A 105 -21.17 -2.94 -11.74
N ILE A 106 -20.92 -3.55 -10.57
CA ILE A 106 -21.81 -3.41 -9.40
C ILE A 106 -21.90 -1.94 -8.98
N LEU A 107 -20.78 -1.24 -8.87
CA LEU A 107 -20.74 0.15 -8.41
C LEU A 107 -21.49 1.09 -9.38
N SER A 108 -21.41 0.83 -10.68
CA SER A 108 -22.04 1.65 -11.72
C SER A 108 -23.52 1.35 -11.93
N ASN A 109 -23.94 0.09 -11.75
CA ASN A 109 -25.27 -0.39 -12.14
C ASN A 109 -26.20 -0.70 -10.95
N SER A 110 -25.80 -0.43 -9.71
CA SER A 110 -26.59 -0.73 -8.50
C SER A 110 -26.77 0.48 -7.57
N SER A 111 -27.61 0.33 -6.54
CA SER A 111 -27.81 1.32 -5.47
C SER A 111 -26.70 1.30 -4.40
N LEU A 112 -25.61 0.54 -4.59
CA LEU A 112 -24.56 0.35 -3.59
C LEU A 112 -24.00 1.69 -3.08
N LYS A 113 -23.66 2.61 -4.01
CA LYS A 113 -23.08 3.91 -3.65
C LYS A 113 -24.03 4.75 -2.80
N SER A 114 -25.29 4.84 -3.19
CA SER A 114 -26.29 5.62 -2.43
C SER A 114 -26.59 5.00 -1.06
N GLU A 115 -26.70 3.66 -0.98
CA GLU A 115 -27.00 2.97 0.27
C GLU A 115 -25.85 3.05 1.28
N VAL A 116 -24.60 2.97 0.82
CA VAL A 116 -23.42 3.16 1.66
C VAL A 116 -23.35 4.59 2.19
N ASN A 117 -23.55 5.59 1.32
CA ASN A 117 -23.56 6.99 1.73
C ASN A 117 -24.65 7.29 2.77
N GLU A 118 -25.85 6.74 2.56
CA GLU A 118 -26.97 6.87 3.50
C GLU A 118 -26.64 6.22 4.86
N ALA A 119 -26.04 5.04 4.85
CA ALA A 119 -25.65 4.33 6.07
C ALA A 119 -24.62 5.12 6.89
N ILE A 120 -23.66 5.75 6.22
CA ILE A 120 -22.62 6.58 6.84
C ILE A 120 -23.23 7.84 7.45
N GLN A 121 -24.11 8.53 6.72
CA GLN A 121 -24.84 9.68 7.25
C GLN A 121 -25.67 9.32 8.49
N LYS A 122 -26.21 8.10 8.55
CA LYS A 122 -26.97 7.58 9.70
C LYS A 122 -26.08 7.02 10.82
N GLY A 123 -24.76 7.01 10.67
CA GLY A 123 -23.81 6.49 11.66
C GLY A 123 -23.88 4.97 11.86
N TYR A 124 -24.38 4.24 10.86
CA TYR A 124 -24.48 2.78 10.91
C TYR A 124 -23.10 2.13 10.76
N GLN A 125 -22.89 1.01 11.43
CA GLN A 125 -21.74 0.16 11.16
C GLN A 125 -21.96 -0.59 9.86
N ILE A 126 -21.12 -0.35 8.86
CA ILE A 126 -21.18 -1.08 7.58
C ILE A 126 -20.34 -2.35 7.69
N VAL A 127 -20.89 -3.47 7.21
CA VAL A 127 -20.16 -4.73 7.07
C VAL A 127 -20.35 -5.27 5.66
N PHE A 128 -19.26 -5.42 4.92
CA PHE A 128 -19.26 -6.10 3.64
C PHE A 128 -18.88 -7.57 3.85
N THR A 129 -19.62 -8.48 3.24
CA THR A 129 -19.39 -9.91 3.38
C THR A 129 -19.58 -10.67 2.09
N GLY A 130 -18.91 -11.81 1.97
CA GLY A 130 -19.03 -12.67 0.80
C GLY A 130 -18.36 -14.02 1.01
N HIS A 131 -18.85 -15.01 0.27
CA HIS A 131 -18.29 -16.35 0.21
C HIS A 131 -17.70 -16.60 -1.18
N SER A 132 -16.58 -17.32 -1.26
CA SER A 132 -15.90 -17.61 -2.54
C SER A 132 -15.59 -16.31 -3.31
N SER A 133 -15.79 -16.24 -4.64
CA SER A 133 -15.57 -14.98 -5.39
C SER A 133 -16.48 -13.81 -4.99
N GLY A 134 -17.58 -14.04 -4.26
CA GLY A 134 -18.36 -12.95 -3.66
C GLY A 134 -17.56 -12.19 -2.59
N ALA A 135 -16.61 -12.86 -1.94
CA ALA A 135 -15.68 -12.21 -1.02
C ALA A 135 -14.80 -11.17 -1.71
N ALA A 136 -14.40 -11.39 -2.96
CA ALA A 136 -13.62 -10.41 -3.71
C ALA A 136 -14.40 -9.09 -3.91
N MET A 137 -15.71 -9.18 -4.15
CA MET A 137 -16.58 -7.99 -4.22
C MET A 137 -16.66 -7.29 -2.86
N ALA A 138 -16.80 -8.05 -1.78
CA ALA A 138 -16.84 -7.49 -0.42
C ALA A 138 -15.54 -6.75 -0.07
N ILE A 139 -14.40 -7.30 -0.47
CA ILE A 139 -13.09 -6.68 -0.24
C ILE A 139 -12.97 -5.37 -1.02
N LEU A 140 -13.26 -5.38 -2.34
CA LEU A 140 -13.19 -4.17 -3.17
C LEU A 140 -14.20 -3.10 -2.72
N ALA A 141 -15.41 -3.50 -2.31
CA ALA A 141 -16.40 -2.60 -1.72
C ALA A 141 -15.89 -1.94 -0.43
N THR A 142 -15.16 -2.68 0.39
CA THR A 142 -14.58 -2.16 1.62
C THR A 142 -13.49 -1.14 1.32
N PHE A 143 -12.54 -1.44 0.43
CA PHE A 143 -11.51 -0.47 0.02
C PHE A 143 -12.12 0.80 -0.59
N TRP A 144 -13.12 0.65 -1.45
CA TRP A 144 -13.82 1.79 -2.05
C TRP A 144 -14.50 2.65 -0.96
N ALA A 145 -15.17 2.02 0.00
CA ALA A 145 -15.78 2.73 1.12
C ALA A 145 -14.75 3.41 2.03
N LEU A 146 -13.58 2.80 2.27
CA LEU A 146 -12.48 3.39 3.04
C LEU A 146 -11.92 4.65 2.35
N GLU A 147 -11.72 4.60 1.03
CA GLU A 147 -11.23 5.75 0.25
C GLU A 147 -12.19 6.94 0.28
N GLU A 148 -13.47 6.69 0.07
CA GLU A 148 -14.49 7.74 0.00
C GLU A 148 -14.70 8.42 1.38
N HIS A 149 -14.56 7.65 2.47
CA HIS A 149 -15.13 8.04 3.78
C HIS A 149 -14.14 8.12 4.95
N LEU A 150 -12.95 7.51 4.88
CA LEU A 150 -11.89 7.69 5.88
C LEU A 150 -10.80 8.68 5.43
N ASN A 151 -11.14 9.62 4.55
CA ASN A 151 -10.20 10.63 4.09
C ASN A 151 -9.63 11.43 5.28
N PRO A 152 -8.31 11.40 5.56
CA PRO A 152 -7.69 12.06 6.72
C PRO A 152 -7.88 13.58 6.75
N THR A 153 -8.25 14.18 5.62
CA THR A 153 -8.48 15.62 5.47
C THR A 153 -9.91 16.05 5.87
N LYS A 154 -10.84 15.10 6.08
CA LYS A 154 -12.22 15.38 6.49
C LYS A 154 -12.36 15.25 8.02
N ILE A 155 -13.03 16.22 8.67
CA ILE A 155 -13.22 16.31 10.14
C ILE A 155 -14.25 15.27 10.68
N GLN A 156 -14.75 14.36 9.84
CA GLN A 156 -15.84 13.46 10.22
C GLN A 156 -15.30 12.12 10.75
N ASN A 157 -15.58 11.84 12.02
CA ASN A 157 -15.30 10.55 12.66
C ASN A 157 -16.40 9.53 12.33
N HIS A 158 -16.41 9.02 11.09
CA HIS A 158 -17.30 7.93 10.70
C HIS A 158 -16.78 6.59 11.22
N LYS A 159 -17.71 5.66 11.53
CA LYS A 159 -17.32 4.28 11.83
C LYS A 159 -16.73 3.63 10.57
N PRO A 160 -15.51 3.07 10.62
CA PRO A 160 -14.91 2.42 9.48
C PRO A 160 -15.72 1.16 9.08
N PRO A 161 -15.86 0.84 7.79
CA PRO A 161 -16.49 -0.41 7.37
C PRO A 161 -15.63 -1.62 7.77
N PHE A 162 -16.28 -2.75 8.03
CA PHE A 162 -15.59 -4.05 8.17
C PHE A 162 -15.82 -4.93 6.94
N CYS A 163 -14.82 -5.75 6.62
CA CYS A 163 -14.91 -6.82 5.63
C CYS A 163 -14.79 -8.17 6.33
N VAL A 164 -15.79 -9.04 6.18
CA VAL A 164 -15.75 -10.41 6.70
C VAL A 164 -15.96 -11.38 5.55
N THR A 165 -15.00 -12.26 5.31
CA THR A 165 -15.04 -13.15 4.14
C THR A 165 -14.84 -14.60 4.52
N PHE A 166 -15.38 -15.50 3.70
CA PHE A 166 -15.36 -16.95 3.93
C PHE A 166 -14.87 -17.67 2.68
N GLY A 167 -13.75 -18.38 2.79
CA GLY A 167 -13.15 -19.08 1.65
C GLY A 167 -12.80 -18.16 0.49
N SER A 168 -12.37 -16.93 0.80
CA SER A 168 -12.03 -15.93 -0.22
C SER A 168 -10.83 -16.37 -1.03
N PRO A 169 -10.84 -16.24 -2.38
CA PRO A 169 -9.60 -16.23 -3.13
C PRO A 169 -8.73 -15.03 -2.69
N LEU A 170 -7.42 -15.11 -2.96
CA LEU A 170 -6.56 -13.92 -2.97
C LEU A 170 -7.05 -12.96 -4.06
N ILE A 171 -6.69 -11.67 -3.97
CA ILE A 171 -7.23 -10.68 -4.91
C ILE A 171 -6.21 -9.69 -5.47
N GLY A 172 -5.10 -9.44 -4.77
CA GLY A 172 -4.12 -8.43 -5.15
C GLY A 172 -2.69 -8.87 -4.85
N ASN A 173 -1.71 -8.14 -5.41
CA ASN A 173 -0.30 -8.43 -5.25
C ASN A 173 0.28 -7.90 -3.92
N HIS A 174 1.61 -8.00 -3.75
CA HIS A 174 2.29 -7.49 -2.56
C HIS A 174 2.06 -5.98 -2.33
N ILE A 175 1.98 -5.16 -3.39
CA ILE A 175 1.67 -3.72 -3.28
C ILE A 175 0.29 -3.51 -2.67
N PHE A 176 -0.69 -4.34 -3.04
CA PHE A 176 -2.03 -4.30 -2.46
C PHE A 176 -2.01 -4.53 -0.94
N SER A 177 -1.26 -5.55 -0.50
CA SER A 177 -1.06 -5.85 0.92
C SER A 177 -0.32 -4.73 1.66
N HIS A 178 0.77 -4.24 1.06
CA HIS A 178 1.58 -3.15 1.58
C HIS A 178 0.77 -1.85 1.76
N ALA A 179 0.02 -1.45 0.73
CA ALA A 179 -0.85 -0.28 0.80
C ALA A 179 -1.89 -0.39 1.92
N SER A 180 -2.49 -1.58 2.10
CA SER A 180 -3.48 -1.80 3.18
C SER A 180 -2.89 -1.62 4.58
N ARG A 181 -1.61 -1.97 4.78
CA ARG A 181 -0.90 -1.77 6.05
C ARG A 181 -0.47 -0.32 6.22
N ARG A 182 0.06 0.31 5.17
CA ARG A 182 0.46 1.72 5.18
C ARG A 182 -0.68 2.67 5.58
N GLU A 183 -1.88 2.45 5.04
CA GLU A 183 -3.08 3.22 5.41
C GLU A 183 -3.70 2.79 6.75
N ASN A 184 -3.16 1.76 7.39
CA ASN A 184 -3.68 1.14 8.61
C ASN A 184 -5.13 0.63 8.45
N TRP A 185 -5.41 0.06 7.27
CA TRP A 185 -6.70 -0.49 6.86
C TRP A 185 -6.78 -2.01 7.00
N SER A 186 -5.65 -2.71 7.01
CA SER A 186 -5.56 -4.17 7.11
C SER A 186 -6.39 -4.78 8.25
N ARG A 187 -6.50 -4.07 9.39
CA ARG A 187 -7.31 -4.46 10.56
C ARG A 187 -8.82 -4.54 10.32
N PHE A 188 -9.33 -3.91 9.26
CA PHE A 188 -10.76 -3.96 8.91
C PHE A 188 -11.13 -5.19 8.08
N PHE A 189 -10.16 -6.01 7.70
CA PHE A 189 -10.37 -7.18 6.86
C PHE A 189 -10.14 -8.46 7.67
N VAL A 190 -11.17 -9.31 7.71
CA VAL A 190 -11.14 -10.60 8.40
C VAL A 190 -11.50 -11.72 7.40
N HIS A 191 -10.57 -12.65 7.21
CA HIS A 191 -10.67 -13.74 6.25
C HIS A 191 -10.72 -15.09 6.97
N PHE A 192 -11.89 -15.74 6.94
CA PHE A 192 -12.04 -17.09 7.46
C PHE A 192 -11.62 -18.10 6.41
N VAL A 193 -10.70 -18.99 6.78
CA VAL A 193 -10.17 -20.04 5.92
C VAL A 193 -10.22 -21.39 6.63
N MET A 194 -10.96 -22.33 6.06
CA MET A 194 -10.87 -23.73 6.49
C MET A 194 -9.53 -24.31 6.04
N ARG A 195 -8.99 -25.21 6.87
CA ARG A 195 -7.63 -25.76 6.72
C ARG A 195 -7.31 -26.23 5.31
N PHE A 196 -8.19 -27.03 4.70
CA PHE A 196 -8.01 -27.64 3.39
C PHE A 196 -8.72 -26.91 2.26
N ASP A 197 -9.49 -25.86 2.52
CA ASP A 197 -10.27 -25.17 1.47
C ASP A 197 -9.40 -24.80 0.25
N ILE A 198 -9.73 -25.31 -0.93
CA ILE A 198 -8.91 -25.10 -2.13
C ILE A 198 -9.03 -23.66 -2.66
N VAL A 199 -10.14 -22.97 -2.43
CA VAL A 199 -10.47 -21.70 -3.09
C VAL A 199 -9.48 -20.57 -2.78
N PRO A 200 -9.05 -20.34 -1.53
CA PRO A 200 -8.00 -19.38 -1.21
C PRO A 200 -6.66 -19.64 -1.93
N ARG A 201 -6.43 -20.85 -2.45
CA ARG A 201 -5.19 -21.26 -3.12
C ARG A 201 -5.26 -21.22 -4.65
N ILE A 202 -6.46 -21.14 -5.25
CA ILE A 202 -6.66 -21.27 -6.71
C ILE A 202 -5.80 -20.28 -7.50
N LEU A 203 -5.78 -19.00 -7.10
CA LEU A 203 -5.02 -17.97 -7.82
C LEU A 203 -3.49 -18.08 -7.65
N LEU A 204 -3.00 -19.01 -6.83
CA LEU A 204 -1.56 -19.31 -6.76
C LEU A 204 -1.10 -20.19 -7.93
N ALA A 205 -2.04 -20.75 -8.70
CA ALA A 205 -1.76 -21.47 -9.94
C ALA A 205 -1.99 -20.59 -11.17
N PRO A 206 -1.14 -20.71 -12.22
CA PRO A 206 -1.40 -20.05 -13.48
C PRO A 206 -2.63 -20.70 -14.12
N PHE A 207 -3.52 -19.88 -14.68
CA PHE A 207 -4.74 -20.33 -15.32
C PHE A 207 -4.47 -21.35 -16.43
N SER A 208 -3.36 -21.20 -17.18
CA SER A 208 -2.92 -22.15 -18.19
C SER A 208 -2.74 -23.58 -17.67
N SER A 209 -2.48 -23.77 -16.37
CA SER A 209 -2.33 -25.09 -15.77
C SER A 209 -3.65 -25.71 -15.30
N ILE A 210 -4.70 -24.91 -15.13
CA ILE A 210 -5.99 -25.37 -14.58
C ILE A 210 -7.18 -25.15 -15.54
N ASP A 211 -6.96 -24.51 -16.69
CA ASP A 211 -7.97 -24.12 -17.69
C ASP A 211 -8.97 -25.25 -17.99
N GLN A 212 -8.45 -26.46 -18.24
CA GLN A 212 -9.24 -27.63 -18.64
C GLN A 212 -10.13 -28.19 -17.52
N THR A 213 -9.73 -28.05 -16.27
CA THR A 213 -10.44 -28.65 -15.11
C THR A 213 -11.27 -27.61 -14.34
N PHE A 214 -10.90 -26.34 -14.41
CA PHE A 214 -11.45 -25.30 -13.54
C PHE A 214 -12.96 -25.09 -13.69
N GLY A 215 -13.48 -25.10 -14.92
CA GLY A 215 -14.92 -24.96 -15.16
C GLY A 215 -15.75 -26.07 -14.49
N SER A 216 -15.30 -27.33 -14.58
CA SER A 216 -15.95 -28.46 -13.90
C SER A 216 -15.85 -28.35 -12.38
N ILE A 217 -14.70 -27.90 -11.86
CA ILE A 217 -14.50 -27.70 -10.42
C ILE A 217 -15.45 -26.64 -9.86
N LEU A 218 -15.64 -25.51 -10.57
CA LEU A 218 -16.63 -24.49 -10.18
C LEU A 218 -18.06 -25.05 -10.16
N GLN A 219 -18.42 -25.88 -11.14
CA GLN A 219 -19.72 -26.56 -11.15
C GLN A 219 -19.89 -27.51 -9.95
N PHE A 220 -18.82 -28.19 -9.54
CA PHE A 220 -18.85 -29.06 -8.35
C PHE A 220 -18.96 -28.29 -7.03
N LEU A 221 -18.47 -27.04 -6.97
CA LEU A 221 -18.63 -26.15 -5.82
C LEU A 221 -20.00 -25.46 -5.81
N ASN A 222 -20.70 -25.40 -6.93
CA ASN A 222 -22.04 -24.85 -6.98
C ASN A 222 -23.05 -25.80 -6.30
N SER A 223 -23.59 -25.39 -5.15
CA SER A 223 -24.58 -26.16 -4.38
C SER A 223 -25.90 -26.46 -5.11
N GLU A 224 -26.21 -25.72 -6.18
CA GLU A 224 -27.42 -25.93 -7.00
C GLU A 224 -27.22 -26.96 -8.12
N SER A 225 -25.98 -27.39 -8.38
CA SER A 225 -25.72 -28.42 -9.40
C SER A 225 -26.13 -29.79 -8.88
N LYS A 226 -27.23 -30.34 -9.42
CA LYS A 226 -27.64 -31.73 -9.20
C LYS A 226 -26.71 -32.65 -9.98
N THR A 227 -25.48 -32.84 -9.50
CA THR A 227 -24.58 -33.84 -10.06
C THR A 227 -24.77 -35.17 -9.35
N SER A 228 -25.07 -36.22 -10.12
CA SER A 228 -25.18 -37.61 -9.67
C SER A 228 -23.97 -37.98 -8.80
N THR A 229 -24.22 -38.44 -7.59
CA THR A 229 -23.21 -38.93 -6.65
C THR A 229 -22.68 -40.28 -7.13
N GLN A 230 -21.34 -40.37 -7.23
CA GLN A 230 -20.51 -41.48 -7.70
C GLN A 230 -20.17 -41.46 -9.20
N ASP A 231 -19.13 -40.72 -9.53
CA ASP A 231 -18.40 -40.87 -10.80
C ASP A 231 -16.90 -40.89 -10.50
N SER A 232 -16.20 -41.97 -10.89
CA SER A 232 -14.74 -42.08 -10.77
C SER A 232 -14.03 -40.93 -11.50
N THR A 233 -14.64 -40.44 -12.58
CA THR A 233 -14.20 -39.27 -13.34
C THR A 233 -14.17 -37.99 -12.51
N ARG A 234 -15.18 -37.74 -11.66
CA ARG A 234 -15.22 -36.57 -10.77
C ARG A 234 -14.08 -36.59 -9.76
N ALA A 235 -13.85 -37.75 -9.15
CA ALA A 235 -12.78 -37.93 -8.18
C ALA A 235 -11.39 -37.70 -8.79
N SER A 236 -11.17 -38.15 -10.02
CA SER A 236 -9.95 -37.91 -10.78
C SER A 236 -9.74 -36.42 -11.07
N LEU A 237 -10.78 -35.72 -11.57
CA LEU A 237 -10.71 -34.29 -11.88
C LEU A 237 -10.41 -33.42 -10.65
N ILE A 238 -11.05 -33.72 -9.51
CA ILE A 238 -10.79 -33.03 -8.24
C ILE A 238 -9.34 -33.24 -7.80
N SER A 239 -8.84 -34.47 -7.90
CA SER A 239 -7.47 -34.82 -7.52
C SER A 239 -6.42 -34.15 -8.42
N GLU A 240 -6.66 -34.12 -9.73
CA GLU A 240 -5.80 -33.47 -10.71
C GLU A 240 -5.73 -31.96 -10.49
N PHE A 241 -6.90 -31.32 -10.33
CA PHE A 241 -6.99 -29.89 -10.06
C PHE A 241 -6.28 -29.53 -8.74
N TYR A 242 -6.57 -30.27 -7.67
CA TYR A 242 -5.95 -30.07 -6.36
C TYR A 242 -4.42 -30.21 -6.44
N SER A 243 -3.93 -31.28 -7.06
CA SER A 243 -2.50 -31.53 -7.20
C SER A 243 -1.82 -30.40 -7.99
N THR A 244 -2.47 -29.91 -9.05
CA THR A 244 -1.95 -28.81 -9.86
C THR A 244 -1.90 -27.49 -9.08
N VAL A 245 -2.99 -27.15 -8.38
CA VAL A 245 -3.04 -25.94 -7.54
C VAL A 245 -2.01 -25.99 -6.43
N MET A 246 -1.91 -27.11 -5.72
CA MET A 246 -0.98 -27.25 -4.60
C MET A 246 0.47 -27.33 -5.04
N ARG A 247 0.79 -27.90 -6.21
CA ARG A 247 2.13 -27.85 -6.80
C ARG A 247 2.57 -26.41 -7.07
N ASN A 248 1.71 -25.60 -7.70
CA ASN A 248 2.03 -24.19 -7.95
C ASN A 248 2.08 -23.37 -6.66
N THR A 249 1.20 -23.66 -5.71
CA THR A 249 1.23 -23.07 -4.36
C THR A 249 2.56 -23.39 -3.66
N ALA A 250 3.07 -24.61 -3.79
CA ALA A 250 4.40 -25.00 -3.28
C ALA A 250 5.52 -24.19 -3.94
N ILE A 251 5.46 -23.99 -5.26
CA ILE A 251 6.48 -23.20 -5.99
C ILE A 251 6.50 -21.75 -5.47
N VAL A 252 5.33 -21.11 -5.36
CA VAL A 252 5.21 -19.72 -4.88
C VAL A 252 5.68 -19.59 -3.43
N THR A 253 5.27 -20.50 -2.54
CA THR A 253 5.65 -20.48 -1.12
C THR A 253 7.12 -20.78 -0.90
N ASN A 254 7.71 -21.74 -1.61
CA ASN A 254 9.15 -22.01 -1.54
C ASN A 254 9.96 -20.83 -2.08
N HIS A 255 9.54 -20.21 -3.19
CA HIS A 255 10.19 -19.00 -3.69
C HIS A 255 10.14 -17.86 -2.67
N ALA A 256 8.97 -17.62 -2.06
CA ALA A 256 8.83 -16.64 -1.00
C ALA A 256 9.73 -16.98 0.21
N ALA A 257 9.79 -18.25 0.63
CA ALA A 257 10.64 -18.69 1.74
C ALA A 257 12.14 -18.46 1.45
N CYS A 258 12.61 -18.70 0.22
CA CYS A 258 13.98 -18.37 -0.17
C CYS A 258 14.31 -16.89 0.02
N ASN A 259 13.37 -16.01 -0.36
CA ASN A 259 13.55 -14.56 -0.21
C ASN A 259 13.51 -14.15 1.27
N LEU A 260 12.60 -14.72 2.07
CA LEU A 260 12.51 -14.49 3.51
C LEU A 260 13.82 -14.86 4.23
N MET A 261 14.46 -15.96 3.80
CA MET A 261 15.71 -16.45 4.37
C MET A 261 16.96 -15.73 3.83
N GLY A 262 16.81 -14.67 3.03
CA GLY A 262 17.92 -13.86 2.53
C GLY A 262 18.81 -14.59 1.52
N ASN A 263 18.25 -15.51 0.72
CA ASN A 263 19.02 -16.24 -0.28
C ASN A 263 19.56 -15.28 -1.36
N THR A 264 20.88 -15.10 -1.41
CA THR A 264 21.59 -14.19 -2.33
C THR A 264 21.90 -14.83 -3.69
N ASN A 265 21.30 -15.98 -4.02
CA ASN A 265 21.59 -16.68 -5.26
C ASN A 265 20.99 -15.93 -6.46
N LEU A 266 21.84 -15.44 -7.36
CA LEU A 266 21.45 -14.75 -8.61
C LEU A 266 20.53 -15.60 -9.52
N LEU A 267 20.52 -16.93 -9.36
CA LEU A 267 19.57 -17.79 -10.07
C LEU A 267 18.12 -17.51 -9.62
N MET A 268 17.89 -17.16 -8.35
CA MET A 268 16.55 -16.86 -7.83
C MET A 268 15.95 -15.61 -8.47
N GLU A 269 16.75 -14.58 -8.73
CA GLU A 269 16.32 -13.38 -9.47
C GLU A 269 15.88 -13.71 -10.90
N ASN A 270 16.43 -14.80 -11.47
CA ASN A 270 16.12 -15.25 -12.82
C ASN A 270 15.02 -16.33 -12.86
N VAL A 271 14.62 -16.93 -11.74
CA VAL A 271 13.56 -17.97 -11.71
C VAL A 271 12.25 -17.43 -12.28
N SER A 272 11.93 -16.16 -12.03
CA SER A 272 10.74 -15.50 -12.59
C SER A 272 10.74 -15.41 -14.11
N ASN A 273 11.90 -15.53 -14.77
CA ASN A 273 11.99 -15.55 -16.24
C ASN A 273 11.59 -16.90 -16.84
N PHE A 274 11.68 -17.98 -16.06
CA PHE A 274 11.39 -19.36 -16.52
C PHE A 274 10.11 -19.93 -15.92
N VAL A 275 9.70 -19.45 -14.75
CA VAL A 275 8.54 -19.93 -14.01
C VAL A 275 7.59 -18.77 -13.77
N ALA A 276 6.37 -18.89 -14.28
CA ALA A 276 5.30 -17.96 -13.96
C ALA A 276 4.91 -18.13 -12.49
N LEU A 277 5.31 -17.17 -11.65
CA LEU A 277 4.95 -17.13 -10.23
C LEU A 277 3.72 -16.25 -10.03
N SER A 278 2.76 -16.74 -9.26
CA SER A 278 1.57 -15.97 -8.95
C SER A 278 1.93 -14.68 -8.20
N PRO A 279 1.43 -13.51 -8.64
CA PRO A 279 1.67 -12.25 -7.96
C PRO A 279 0.80 -12.08 -6.71
N TYR A 280 -0.29 -12.85 -6.59
CA TYR A 280 -1.29 -12.65 -5.54
C TYR A 280 -0.73 -12.93 -4.13
N ARG A 281 -1.05 -12.08 -3.17
CA ARG A 281 -0.57 -12.16 -1.78
C ARG A 281 -1.71 -11.99 -0.78
N PRO A 282 -1.62 -12.63 0.40
CA PRO A 282 -2.53 -12.36 1.51
C PRO A 282 -2.40 -10.93 2.01
N PHE A 283 -3.49 -10.41 2.57
CA PHE A 283 -3.53 -9.13 3.28
C PHE A 283 -4.64 -9.17 4.35
N GLY A 284 -4.58 -8.29 5.34
CA GLY A 284 -5.56 -8.29 6.43
C GLY A 284 -5.37 -9.44 7.42
N THR A 285 -6.39 -9.67 8.25
CA THR A 285 -6.35 -10.70 9.31
C THR A 285 -6.94 -12.00 8.80
N TYR A 286 -6.19 -13.09 8.84
CA TYR A 286 -6.68 -14.43 8.52
C TYR A 286 -7.00 -15.21 9.78
N ILE A 287 -8.08 -15.99 9.71
CA ILE A 287 -8.47 -16.92 10.76
C ILE A 287 -8.52 -18.32 10.16
N PHE A 288 -7.57 -19.16 10.54
CA PHE A 288 -7.54 -20.57 10.16
C PHE A 288 -8.35 -21.39 11.16
N CYS A 289 -9.39 -22.06 10.66
CA CYS A 289 -10.24 -22.92 11.47
C CYS A 289 -9.66 -24.34 11.52
N ASN A 290 -9.32 -24.83 12.72
CA ASN A 290 -8.76 -26.16 12.92
C ASN A 290 -9.86 -27.23 13.13
N ARG A 291 -9.46 -28.50 13.31
CA ARG A 291 -10.38 -29.63 13.55
C ARG A 291 -10.94 -29.68 14.98
N ASN A 292 -10.31 -28.99 15.93
CA ASN A 292 -10.63 -29.04 17.35
C ASN A 292 -11.50 -27.85 17.81
N GLY A 293 -12.00 -27.04 16.86
CA GLY A 293 -12.80 -25.84 17.15
C GLY A 293 -11.98 -24.61 17.57
N HIS A 294 -10.64 -24.67 17.58
CA HIS A 294 -9.82 -23.48 17.76
C HIS A 294 -9.67 -22.70 16.45
N MET A 295 -9.59 -21.39 16.60
CA MET A 295 -9.49 -20.44 15.52
C MET A 295 -8.19 -19.66 15.66
N ILE A 296 -7.27 -19.84 14.71
CA ILE A 296 -5.93 -19.28 14.78
C ILE A 296 -5.88 -18.00 13.97
N VAL A 297 -5.66 -16.88 14.66
CA VAL A 297 -5.64 -15.52 14.12
C VAL A 297 -4.22 -15.18 13.70
N ILE A 298 -4.06 -14.71 12.47
CA ILE A 298 -2.76 -14.45 11.83
C ILE A 298 -2.84 -13.15 11.05
N ARG A 299 -1.92 -12.22 11.34
CA ARG A 299 -1.86 -10.90 10.71
C ARG A 299 -0.71 -10.73 9.72
N ASN A 300 0.37 -11.50 9.88
CA ASN A 300 1.52 -11.44 8.98
C ASN A 300 1.19 -12.12 7.63
N SER A 301 1.24 -11.36 6.54
CA SER A 301 0.86 -11.84 5.20
C SER A 301 1.77 -12.95 4.68
N ASP A 302 3.06 -12.92 5.01
CA ASP A 302 4.03 -13.92 4.57
C ASP A 302 3.81 -15.25 5.31
N VAL A 303 3.49 -15.19 6.60
CA VAL A 303 3.05 -16.38 7.37
C VAL A 303 1.80 -16.99 6.74
N VAL A 304 0.77 -16.18 6.46
CA VAL A 304 -0.45 -16.67 5.83
C VAL A 304 -0.13 -17.33 4.49
N LEU A 305 0.76 -16.76 3.69
CA LEU A 305 1.17 -17.33 2.40
C LEU A 305 1.83 -18.71 2.60
N GLN A 306 2.75 -18.85 3.56
CA GLN A 306 3.37 -20.15 3.87
C GLN A 306 2.31 -21.18 4.31
N LEU A 307 1.33 -20.76 5.11
CA LEU A 307 0.26 -21.63 5.60
C LEU A 307 -0.71 -22.05 4.50
N MET A 308 -0.89 -21.25 3.44
CA MET A 308 -1.70 -21.66 2.28
C MET A 308 -1.24 -23.00 1.69
N PHE A 309 0.06 -23.27 1.71
CA PHE A 309 0.63 -24.56 1.33
C PHE A 309 0.64 -25.54 2.51
N HIS A 310 1.30 -25.16 3.60
CA HIS A 310 1.71 -26.10 4.64
C HIS A 310 0.57 -26.68 5.46
N THR A 311 -0.55 -25.97 5.64
CA THR A 311 -1.70 -26.51 6.39
C THR A 311 -2.54 -27.50 5.59
N ALA A 312 -2.42 -27.43 4.26
CA ALA A 312 -3.14 -28.28 3.31
C ALA A 312 -2.26 -29.44 2.79
N GLN A 313 -1.24 -29.85 3.56
CA GLN A 313 -0.49 -31.08 3.29
C GLN A 313 -0.98 -32.21 4.18
N THR A 314 -0.82 -33.45 3.71
CA THR A 314 -0.88 -34.66 4.54
C THR A 314 0.49 -35.31 4.63
N ASN A 315 0.71 -36.06 5.71
CA ASN A 315 1.95 -36.80 5.91
C ASN A 315 2.02 -38.08 5.05
N ASN A 316 0.93 -38.45 4.38
CA ASN A 316 0.81 -39.69 3.60
C ASN A 316 0.31 -39.42 2.17
N LEU A 317 1.08 -39.87 1.16
CA LEU A 317 0.79 -39.67 -0.26
C LEU A 317 -0.46 -40.44 -0.74
N THR A 318 -0.82 -41.54 -0.05
CA THR A 318 -2.02 -42.33 -0.38
C THR A 318 -3.33 -41.61 -0.04
N GLU A 319 -3.28 -40.52 0.74
CA GLU A 319 -4.44 -39.72 1.16
C GLU A 319 -4.72 -38.53 0.24
N ASN A 320 -3.89 -38.27 -0.79
CA ASN A 320 -4.03 -37.07 -1.63
C ASN A 320 -5.41 -36.92 -2.29
N SER A 321 -6.02 -38.03 -2.73
CA SER A 321 -7.38 -38.01 -3.29
C SER A 321 -8.42 -37.65 -2.23
N GLU A 322 -8.29 -38.17 -1.01
CA GLU A 322 -9.19 -37.86 0.11
C GLU A 322 -9.07 -36.39 0.52
N VAL A 323 -7.84 -35.86 0.57
CA VAL A 323 -7.59 -34.44 0.85
C VAL A 323 -8.18 -33.57 -0.24
N ALA A 324 -8.04 -33.95 -1.52
CA ALA A 324 -8.61 -33.21 -2.62
C ALA A 324 -10.15 -33.13 -2.51
N HIS A 325 -10.82 -34.24 -2.17
CA HIS A 325 -12.27 -34.22 -1.91
C HIS A 325 -12.62 -33.38 -0.68
N LYS A 326 -11.86 -33.51 0.40
CA LYS A 326 -12.05 -32.74 1.62
C LYS A 326 -11.89 -31.23 1.36
N SER A 327 -10.96 -30.84 0.49
CA SER A 327 -10.74 -29.43 0.14
C SER A 327 -12.00 -28.77 -0.44
N MET A 328 -12.75 -29.51 -1.26
CA MET A 328 -14.02 -29.07 -1.84
C MET A 328 -15.14 -29.01 -0.79
N GLN A 329 -15.22 -30.03 0.08
CA GLN A 329 -16.21 -30.09 1.15
C GLN A 329 -16.02 -28.97 2.16
N GLU A 330 -14.79 -28.66 2.53
CA GLU A 330 -14.48 -27.60 3.49
C GLU A 330 -14.84 -26.20 2.97
N HIS A 331 -14.73 -25.98 1.65
CA HIS A 331 -15.22 -24.74 1.04
C HIS A 331 -16.72 -24.53 1.28
N LEU A 332 -17.51 -25.60 1.32
CA LEU A 332 -18.97 -25.53 1.50
C LEU A 332 -19.40 -25.59 2.98
N ALA A 333 -18.48 -25.88 3.91
CA ALA A 333 -18.80 -26.21 5.29
C ALA A 333 -18.69 -25.04 6.28
N TYR A 334 -18.39 -23.81 5.83
CA TYR A 334 -18.22 -22.64 6.71
C TYR A 334 -19.39 -22.43 7.66
N GLN A 335 -20.62 -22.43 7.15
CA GLN A 335 -21.81 -22.15 7.97
C GLN A 335 -22.00 -23.17 9.10
N ALA A 336 -21.79 -24.46 8.82
CA ALA A 336 -21.91 -25.52 9.82
C ALA A 336 -20.78 -25.45 10.86
N LYS A 337 -19.52 -25.39 10.40
CA LYS A 337 -18.34 -25.42 11.27
C LYS A 337 -18.19 -24.17 12.15
N LEU A 338 -18.55 -22.99 11.62
CA LEU A 338 -18.50 -21.75 12.39
C LEU A 338 -19.65 -21.64 13.40
N GLN A 339 -20.77 -22.32 13.17
CA GLN A 339 -21.85 -22.39 14.15
C GLN A 339 -21.34 -23.01 15.46
N GLU A 340 -20.59 -24.10 15.38
CA GLU A 340 -20.02 -24.83 16.52
C GLU A 340 -18.84 -24.07 17.17
N SER A 341 -17.91 -23.57 16.34
CA SER A 341 -16.63 -23.00 16.85
C SER A 341 -16.79 -21.64 17.55
N LEU A 342 -17.72 -20.80 17.08
CA LEU A 342 -17.94 -19.46 17.63
C LEU A 342 -18.75 -19.43 18.93
N GLU A 343 -19.23 -20.59 19.43
CA GLU A 343 -19.88 -20.71 20.75
C GLU A 343 -18.86 -20.76 21.89
N LEU A 344 -17.66 -21.28 21.60
CA LEU A 344 -16.57 -21.42 22.56
C LEU A 344 -15.57 -20.25 22.49
N LEU A 345 -15.57 -19.46 21.41
CA LEU A 345 -14.66 -18.30 21.18
C LEU A 345 -13.19 -18.60 21.51
N ASN A 346 -12.71 -19.78 21.17
CA ASN A 346 -11.31 -20.18 21.37
C ASN A 346 -10.40 -19.59 20.28
N LEU A 347 -10.25 -18.27 20.32
CA LEU A 347 -9.32 -17.52 19.46
C LEU A 347 -7.91 -17.62 20.01
N VAL A 348 -6.96 -17.95 19.14
CA VAL A 348 -5.53 -17.98 19.48
C VAL A 348 -4.76 -17.11 18.50
N TYR A 349 -3.98 -16.17 19.02
CA TYR A 349 -3.19 -15.24 18.22
C TYR A 349 -1.81 -15.82 17.95
N LEU A 350 -1.43 -15.86 16.67
CA LEU A 350 -0.10 -16.27 16.24
C LEU A 350 0.77 -15.02 16.00
N ASP A 351 1.08 -14.30 17.07
CA ASP A 351 1.85 -13.05 17.02
C ASP A 351 3.34 -13.25 17.40
N GLN A 352 3.66 -14.22 18.26
CA GLN A 352 5.03 -14.55 18.67
C GLN A 352 5.68 -15.56 17.71
N LEU A 353 5.99 -15.10 16.50
CA LEU A 353 6.42 -15.97 15.40
C LEU A 353 7.84 -16.53 15.56
N GLU A 354 8.71 -15.85 16.31
CA GLU A 354 10.14 -16.20 16.40
C GLU A 354 10.40 -17.31 17.43
N GLU A 355 9.50 -17.45 18.39
CA GLU A 355 9.60 -18.38 19.51
C GLU A 355 8.97 -19.75 19.19
N LEU A 356 8.40 -19.92 17.98
CA LEU A 356 7.65 -21.12 17.57
C LEU A 356 8.48 -22.40 17.67
N PRO A 357 8.22 -23.36 18.58
CA PRO A 357 9.11 -24.50 18.80
C PRO A 357 9.39 -25.30 17.52
N LEU A 358 10.67 -25.57 17.22
CA LEU A 358 11.08 -26.36 16.05
C LEU A 358 10.95 -27.87 16.26
N SER A 359 10.89 -28.32 17.52
CA SER A 359 10.57 -29.69 17.94
C SER A 359 9.64 -29.67 19.15
N VAL A 360 8.97 -30.80 19.42
CA VAL A 360 7.99 -30.97 20.51
C VAL A 360 8.67 -31.09 21.89
N ASP A 361 9.99 -31.29 21.95
CA ASP A 361 10.73 -31.66 23.17
C ASP A 361 11.25 -30.47 24.02
N GLY A 362 10.73 -29.26 23.84
CA GLY A 362 11.21 -28.05 24.53
C GLY A 362 10.45 -27.72 25.83
N SER A 363 11.13 -27.81 26.98
CA SER A 363 10.58 -27.72 28.35
C SER A 363 10.30 -26.31 28.91
N ASN A 364 9.77 -25.36 28.13
CA ASN A 364 9.36 -24.04 28.66
C ASN A 364 7.83 -23.92 28.67
N SER A 365 7.26 -23.43 29.77
CA SER A 365 5.81 -23.38 30.00
C SER A 365 5.04 -22.49 29.03
N ASP A 366 5.64 -21.39 28.54
CA ASP A 366 5.02 -20.50 27.55
C ASP A 366 5.11 -21.07 26.12
N ILE A 367 6.13 -21.91 25.87
CA ILE A 367 6.31 -22.66 24.61
C ILE A 367 5.26 -23.78 24.48
N ALA A 368 4.76 -24.32 25.60
CA ALA A 368 3.74 -25.35 25.60
C ALA A 368 2.42 -24.87 24.96
N THR A 369 1.94 -23.67 25.30
CA THR A 369 0.71 -23.09 24.73
C THR A 369 0.84 -22.84 23.23
N VAL A 370 1.97 -22.30 22.77
CA VAL A 370 2.26 -22.08 21.35
C VAL A 370 2.42 -23.41 20.60
N SER A 371 3.06 -24.42 21.22
CA SER A 371 3.16 -25.77 20.66
C SER A 371 1.79 -26.42 20.47
N THR A 372 0.93 -26.39 21.50
CA THR A 372 -0.44 -26.91 21.41
C THR A 372 -1.29 -26.17 20.36
N THR A 373 -1.03 -24.88 20.15
CA THR A 373 -1.67 -24.07 19.10
C THR A 373 -1.27 -24.54 17.70
N LEU A 374 0.02 -24.83 17.50
CA LEU A 374 0.58 -25.31 16.23
C LEU A 374 0.22 -26.78 15.95
N ASP A 375 0.02 -27.58 16.99
CA ASP A 375 -0.43 -28.98 16.84
C ASP A 375 -1.80 -29.03 16.14
N GLY A 376 -2.65 -28.01 16.32
CA GLY A 376 -3.91 -27.87 15.57
C GLY A 376 -3.76 -27.61 14.07
N LEU A 377 -2.62 -27.07 13.63
CA LEU A 377 -2.28 -26.84 12.21
C LEU A 377 -1.43 -27.97 11.61
N GLU A 378 -0.91 -28.88 12.45
CA GLU A 378 -0.05 -30.01 12.06
C GLU A 378 1.15 -29.57 11.17
N LEU A 379 1.80 -28.46 11.52
CA LEU A 379 2.90 -27.91 10.75
C LEU A 379 4.18 -28.75 10.90
N SER A 380 4.77 -29.12 9.76
CA SER A 380 6.10 -29.75 9.71
C SER A 380 7.21 -28.81 10.19
N THR A 381 8.37 -29.36 10.56
CA THR A 381 9.53 -28.55 10.98
C THR A 381 9.93 -27.52 9.91
N LYS A 382 9.88 -27.90 8.62
CA LYS A 382 10.13 -26.97 7.51
C LYS A 382 9.12 -25.81 7.51
N ALA A 383 7.84 -26.11 7.71
CA ALA A 383 6.80 -25.07 7.77
C ALA A 383 7.04 -24.11 8.94
N ARG A 384 7.38 -24.63 10.14
CA ARG A 384 7.69 -23.81 11.31
C ARG A 384 8.89 -22.90 11.08
N LEU A 385 9.93 -23.36 10.39
CA LEU A 385 11.07 -22.53 9.97
C LEU A 385 10.66 -21.39 9.04
N CYS A 386 9.83 -21.67 8.03
CA CYS A 386 9.32 -20.63 7.13
C CYS A 386 8.51 -19.56 7.87
N VAL A 387 7.68 -19.98 8.84
CA VAL A 387 6.89 -19.06 9.68
C VAL A 387 7.79 -18.19 10.56
N ARG A 388 8.82 -18.77 11.20
CA ARG A 388 9.82 -18.01 11.96
C ARG A 388 10.55 -16.98 11.09
N ALA A 389 10.98 -17.38 9.89
CA ALA A 389 11.67 -16.47 8.96
C ALA A 389 10.79 -15.27 8.56
N ALA A 390 9.49 -15.47 8.37
CA ALA A 390 8.54 -14.38 8.11
C ALA A 390 8.41 -13.41 9.31
N GLY A 391 8.43 -13.93 10.55
CA GLY A 391 8.45 -13.10 11.76
C GLY A 391 9.75 -12.30 11.91
N GLU A 392 10.90 -12.95 11.74
CA GLU A 392 12.21 -12.31 11.80
C GLU A 392 12.38 -11.22 10.75
N LEU A 393 11.84 -11.39 9.54
CA LEU A 393 11.86 -10.33 8.52
C LEU A 393 11.10 -9.08 9.00
N GLU A 394 9.92 -9.24 9.59
CA GLU A 394 9.13 -8.10 10.09
C GLU A 394 9.86 -7.38 11.24
N LYS A 395 10.52 -8.13 12.13
CA LYS A 395 11.41 -7.54 13.15
C LYS A 395 12.62 -6.85 12.56
N GLU A 396 13.24 -7.40 11.53
CA GLU A 396 14.37 -6.75 10.85
C GLU A 396 13.94 -5.42 10.21
N LYS A 397 12.73 -5.33 9.64
CA LYS A 397 12.20 -4.05 9.14
C LYS A 397 12.14 -2.97 10.22
N ILE A 398 11.62 -3.33 11.40
CA ILE A 398 11.55 -2.41 12.55
C ILE A 398 12.96 -2.02 13.01
N ARG A 399 13.88 -2.98 13.08
CA ARG A 399 15.28 -2.76 13.45
C ARG A 399 16.01 -1.88 12.42
N ASN A 400 15.73 -2.05 11.13
CA ASN A 400 16.25 -1.21 10.05
C ASN A 400 15.79 0.24 10.20
N GLU A 401 14.50 0.47 10.48
CA GLU A 401 14.02 1.83 10.78
C GLU A 401 14.73 2.43 12.01
N GLY A 402 14.93 1.63 13.06
CA GLY A 402 15.65 2.05 14.27
C GLY A 402 17.13 2.34 14.07
N LYS A 403 17.77 1.74 13.06
CA LYS A 403 19.18 1.99 12.68
C LYS A 403 19.37 3.31 11.93
N ILE A 404 18.31 3.93 11.41
CA ILE A 404 18.43 5.20 10.69
C ILE A 404 18.92 6.29 11.65
N ASN A 405 20.08 6.89 11.35
CA ASN A 405 20.71 7.89 12.19
C ASN A 405 20.00 9.25 12.10
N MET A 406 18.84 9.36 12.75
CA MET A 406 18.01 10.56 12.82
C MET A 406 18.77 11.77 13.39
N ARG A 407 19.69 11.55 14.33
CA ARG A 407 20.49 12.62 14.91
C ARG A 407 21.38 13.26 13.85
N LYS A 408 22.13 12.45 13.09
CA LYS A 408 22.98 12.94 11.99
C LYS A 408 22.17 13.71 10.95
N VAL A 409 20.98 13.22 10.60
CA VAL A 409 20.09 13.92 9.64
C VAL A 409 19.72 15.31 10.17
N LEU A 410 19.25 15.40 11.42
CA LEU A 410 18.81 16.66 12.01
C LEU A 410 19.98 17.65 12.17
N GLU A 411 21.13 17.20 12.69
CA GLU A 411 22.34 18.03 12.85
C GLU A 411 22.87 18.53 11.49
N SER A 412 22.85 17.69 10.45
CA SER A 412 23.27 18.12 9.11
C SER A 412 22.27 19.08 8.47
N MET A 413 20.96 18.92 8.71
CA MET A 413 19.95 19.87 8.23
C MET A 413 20.09 21.23 8.93
N GLU A 414 20.35 21.25 10.23
CA GLU A 414 20.61 22.48 10.99
C GLU A 414 21.79 23.27 10.42
N LYS A 415 22.89 22.60 10.06
CA LYS A 415 24.04 23.25 9.39
C LYS A 415 23.67 23.88 8.04
N VAL A 416 22.76 23.27 7.28
CA VAL A 416 22.31 23.86 6.01
C VAL A 416 21.38 25.06 6.26
N GLU A 417 20.58 25.04 7.33
CA GLU A 417 19.79 26.20 7.75
C GLU A 417 20.67 27.36 8.24
N GLU A 418 21.72 27.08 9.01
CA GLU A 418 22.72 28.07 9.40
C GLU A 418 23.41 28.69 8.18
N TYR A 419 23.79 27.85 7.21
CA TYR A 419 24.34 28.31 5.93
C TYR A 419 23.36 29.23 5.19
N ARG A 420 22.08 28.84 5.13
CA ARG A 420 21.03 29.65 4.51
C ARG A 420 20.91 31.02 5.17
N ALA A 421 20.82 31.05 6.50
CA ALA A 421 20.75 32.29 7.27
C ALA A 421 21.97 33.19 7.06
N ALA A 422 23.17 32.61 6.95
CA ALA A 422 24.39 33.37 6.67
C ALA A 422 24.38 34.01 5.26
N CYS A 423 23.78 33.34 4.27
CA CYS A 423 23.64 33.85 2.90
C CYS A 423 22.50 34.86 2.73
N GLU A 424 21.58 34.95 3.69
CA GLU A 424 20.52 35.96 3.76
C GLU A 424 20.99 37.32 4.33
N SER A 425 22.21 37.39 4.87
CA SER A 425 22.77 38.62 5.43
C SER A 425 22.96 39.73 4.38
N GLU A 426 22.89 40.99 4.82
CA GLU A 426 22.95 42.19 3.97
C GLU A 426 24.21 42.28 3.08
N THR A 427 25.28 41.57 3.46
CA THR A 427 26.56 41.55 2.74
C THR A 427 26.54 40.72 1.46
N THR A 428 25.74 39.65 1.38
CA THR A 428 25.79 38.72 0.23
C THR A 428 24.75 39.01 -0.83
N LYS A 429 23.54 39.50 -0.50
CA LYS A 429 22.42 39.85 -1.41
C LYS A 429 22.00 38.83 -2.51
N HIS A 430 22.60 37.64 -2.56
CA HIS A 430 22.35 36.63 -3.61
C HIS A 430 21.50 35.45 -3.12
N GLY A 431 21.40 35.21 -1.80
CA GLY A 431 20.72 34.04 -1.25
C GLY A 431 21.58 32.77 -1.34
N TYR A 432 21.17 31.72 -0.62
CA TYR A 432 21.99 30.51 -0.45
C TYR A 432 22.09 29.64 -1.72
N TYR A 433 21.07 29.66 -2.58
CA TYR A 433 21.06 28.97 -3.87
C TYR A 433 22.18 29.51 -4.78
N ASP A 434 22.16 30.81 -5.03
CA ASP A 434 23.15 31.48 -5.87
C ASP A 434 24.55 31.45 -5.25
N ALA A 435 24.68 31.68 -3.94
CA ALA A 435 25.96 31.56 -3.23
C ALA A 435 26.56 30.16 -3.41
N PHE A 436 25.75 29.11 -3.26
CA PHE A 436 26.19 27.73 -3.46
C PHE A 436 26.57 27.44 -4.92
N LYS A 437 25.80 27.98 -5.87
CA LYS A 437 26.08 27.84 -7.31
C LYS A 437 27.41 28.49 -7.70
N MET A 438 27.74 29.66 -7.13
CA MET A 438 29.01 30.36 -7.34
C MET A 438 30.17 29.67 -6.61
N GLN A 439 29.93 29.19 -5.39
CA GLN A 439 30.87 28.44 -4.53
C GLN A 439 32.21 29.17 -4.32
N ASP A 440 32.15 30.46 -4.03
CA ASP A 440 33.32 31.33 -3.89
C ASP A 440 33.94 31.28 -2.49
N GLU A 441 33.17 30.86 -1.47
CA GLU A 441 33.60 30.89 -0.08
C GLU A 441 33.72 29.49 0.54
N LEU A 442 34.58 29.35 1.55
CA LEU A 442 34.79 28.10 2.28
C LEU A 442 33.48 27.52 2.86
N ARG A 443 32.53 28.38 3.24
CA ARG A 443 31.21 27.96 3.74
C ARG A 443 30.39 27.23 2.68
N ASP A 444 30.52 27.60 1.41
CA ASP A 444 29.80 26.97 0.29
C ASP A 444 30.31 25.54 0.05
N PHE A 445 31.63 25.35 0.16
CA PHE A 445 32.25 24.01 0.14
C PHE A 445 31.77 23.14 1.31
N ARG A 446 31.69 23.70 2.52
CA ARG A 446 31.17 22.98 3.70
C ARG A 446 29.68 22.61 3.54
N ALA A 447 28.87 23.50 2.97
CA ALA A 447 27.49 23.21 2.63
C ALA A 447 27.40 22.05 1.61
N ASN A 448 28.31 21.99 0.63
CA ASN A 448 28.33 20.89 -0.34
C ASN A 448 28.68 19.54 0.28
N VAL A 449 29.64 19.50 1.21
CA VAL A 449 29.95 18.29 1.99
C VAL A 449 28.73 17.84 2.79
N THR A 450 28.08 18.78 3.49
CA THR A 450 26.87 18.49 4.30
C THR A 450 25.70 17.99 3.43
N ARG A 451 25.53 18.56 2.24
CA ARG A 451 24.56 18.12 1.23
C ARG A 451 24.81 16.67 0.79
N LEU A 452 26.07 16.30 0.54
CA LEU A 452 26.44 14.92 0.18
C LEU A 452 26.21 13.93 1.32
N ASP A 453 26.53 14.32 2.57
CA ASP A 453 26.22 13.53 3.75
C ASP A 453 24.72 13.23 3.88
N LEU A 454 23.88 14.26 3.69
CA LEU A 454 22.43 14.10 3.70
C LEU A 454 21.94 13.24 2.53
N ALA A 455 22.49 13.44 1.34
CA ALA A 455 22.13 12.64 0.16
C ALA A 455 22.41 11.15 0.40
N GLY A 456 23.56 10.80 0.99
CA GLY A 456 23.91 9.41 1.31
C GLY A 456 22.91 8.74 2.25
N VAL A 457 22.50 9.43 3.32
CA VAL A 457 21.50 8.88 4.26
C VAL A 457 20.14 8.69 3.60
N TRP A 458 19.69 9.68 2.83
CA TRP A 458 18.39 9.58 2.16
C TRP A 458 18.38 8.54 1.04
N ASP A 459 19.46 8.43 0.26
CA ASP A 459 19.57 7.41 -0.79
C ASP A 459 19.56 6.00 -0.17
N GLU A 460 20.18 5.78 1.00
CA GLU A 460 20.06 4.52 1.74
C GLU A 460 18.62 4.21 2.16
N ILE A 461 17.89 5.21 2.69
CA ILE A 461 16.46 5.06 3.04
C ILE A 461 15.65 4.67 1.80
N ILE A 462 15.89 5.33 0.65
CA ILE A 462 15.17 5.04 -0.59
C ILE A 462 15.47 3.62 -1.09
N GLU A 463 16.73 3.17 -1.04
CA GLU A 463 17.07 1.81 -1.44
C GLU A 463 16.40 0.76 -0.54
N LYS A 464 16.36 0.99 0.78
CA LYS A 464 15.63 0.11 1.71
C LYS A 464 14.13 0.07 1.47
N LEU A 465 13.52 1.19 1.07
CA LEU A 465 12.11 1.21 0.66
C LEU A 465 11.88 0.42 -0.63
N ARG A 466 12.81 0.53 -1.59
CA ARG A 466 12.73 -0.22 -2.86
C ARG A 466 12.86 -1.73 -2.66
N SER A 467 13.65 -2.18 -1.69
CA SER A 467 13.79 -3.60 -1.35
C SER A 467 12.76 -4.09 -0.32
N TYR A 468 11.79 -3.25 0.09
CA TYR A 468 10.81 -3.58 1.14
C TYR A 468 11.46 -4.01 2.46
N GLU A 469 12.58 -3.37 2.84
CA GLU A 469 13.34 -3.61 4.07
C GLU A 469 12.94 -2.69 5.23
N LEU A 470 11.97 -1.81 5.03
CA LEU A 470 11.39 -0.94 6.06
C LEU A 470 9.93 -1.30 6.31
N PRO A 471 9.35 -0.91 7.46
CA PRO A 471 7.95 -1.20 7.77
C PRO A 471 7.02 -0.60 6.71
N ASP A 472 5.91 -1.28 6.44
CA ASP A 472 4.98 -0.84 5.39
C ASP A 472 4.36 0.53 5.69
N GLU A 473 4.23 0.87 6.97
CA GLU A 473 3.74 2.16 7.45
C GLU A 473 4.73 3.31 7.27
N PHE A 474 6.01 3.03 6.96
CA PHE A 474 7.09 4.03 6.95
C PHE A 474 6.72 5.28 6.14
N GLU A 475 6.27 5.10 4.89
CA GLU A 475 5.91 6.20 3.97
C GLU A 475 4.65 6.97 4.43
N GLY A 476 3.83 6.39 5.31
CA GLY A 476 2.63 7.01 5.88
C GLY A 476 2.85 7.70 7.24
N LYS A 477 4.00 7.48 7.89
CA LYS A 477 4.29 8.07 9.21
C LYS A 477 4.52 9.57 9.07
N LYS A 478 3.68 10.37 9.74
CA LYS A 478 3.78 11.84 9.75
C LYS A 478 5.19 12.38 10.01
N LYS A 479 5.94 11.76 10.94
CA LYS A 479 7.34 12.11 11.22
C LYS A 479 8.22 12.09 9.97
N TRP A 480 8.11 11.05 9.14
CA TRP A 480 8.91 10.87 7.93
C TRP A 480 8.42 11.76 6.79
N VAL A 481 7.11 11.96 6.67
CA VAL A 481 6.52 12.93 5.73
C VAL A 481 7.01 14.35 6.02
N ASP A 482 6.93 14.80 7.27
CA ASP A 482 7.33 16.14 7.69
C ASP A 482 8.86 16.32 7.53
N LEU A 483 9.67 15.34 7.94
CA LEU A 483 11.12 15.39 7.80
C LEU A 483 11.56 15.41 6.33
N GLY A 484 10.98 14.54 5.51
CA GLY A 484 11.29 14.46 4.08
C GLY A 484 10.87 15.73 3.33
N THR A 485 9.76 16.35 3.74
CA THR A 485 9.33 17.65 3.20
C THR A 485 10.33 18.75 3.53
N ARG A 486 10.74 18.88 4.80
CA ARG A 486 11.75 19.87 5.22
C ARG A 486 13.10 19.62 4.53
N PHE A 487 13.54 18.37 4.45
CA PHE A 487 14.76 17.99 3.74
C PHE A 487 14.71 18.44 2.28
N ARG A 488 13.61 18.12 1.58
CA ARG A 488 13.42 18.49 0.17
C ARG A 488 13.45 20.01 0.00
N GLN A 489 12.71 20.77 0.82
CA GLN A 489 12.67 22.23 0.75
C GLN A 489 14.03 22.90 1.00
N LEU A 490 14.86 22.31 1.85
CA LEU A 490 16.14 22.86 2.26
C LEU A 490 17.30 22.47 1.33
N VAL A 491 17.30 21.23 0.82
CA VAL A 491 18.49 20.62 0.19
C VAL A 491 18.33 20.43 -1.32
N GLU A 492 17.10 20.23 -1.81
CA GLU A 492 16.87 20.10 -3.26
C GLU A 492 17.35 21.33 -4.05
N PRO A 493 17.16 22.58 -3.59
CA PRO A 493 17.73 23.75 -4.25
C PRO A 493 19.26 23.67 -4.39
N LEU A 494 19.98 23.12 -3.42
CA LEU A 494 21.44 22.97 -3.49
C LEU A 494 21.86 21.88 -4.48
N ASP A 495 21.10 20.79 -4.58
CA ASP A 495 21.32 19.76 -5.61
C ASP A 495 21.05 20.30 -7.03
N ILE A 496 20.05 21.17 -7.18
CA ILE A 496 19.77 21.88 -8.44
C ILE A 496 20.91 22.84 -8.77
N ALA A 497 21.34 23.66 -7.81
CA ALA A 497 22.49 24.57 -7.98
C ALA A 497 23.74 23.79 -8.41
N ASN A 498 24.00 22.65 -7.75
CA ASN A 498 25.11 21.77 -8.11
C ASN A 498 24.98 21.20 -9.53
N TYR A 499 23.76 20.83 -9.95
CA TYR A 499 23.49 20.30 -11.29
C TYR A 499 23.85 21.31 -12.40
N TYR A 500 23.32 22.54 -12.29
CA TYR A 500 23.53 23.59 -13.30
C TYR A 500 24.92 24.24 -13.20
N ARG A 501 25.55 24.27 -12.01
CA ARG A 501 26.96 24.68 -11.85
C ARG A 501 27.91 23.86 -12.72
N HIS A 502 27.66 22.55 -12.83
CA HIS A 502 28.51 21.64 -13.60
C HIS A 502 28.04 21.48 -15.06
N ALA A 503 27.25 22.42 -15.58
CA ALA A 503 26.91 22.49 -17.01
C ALA A 503 26.23 21.22 -17.56
N ARG A 504 25.54 20.43 -16.72
CA ARG A 504 24.88 19.17 -17.12
C ARG A 504 23.66 19.37 -18.03
N HIS A 505 23.23 20.61 -18.26
CA HIS A 505 22.10 21.00 -19.08
C HIS A 505 22.46 21.36 -20.53
N TYR A 506 23.74 21.42 -20.89
CA TYR A 506 24.18 21.80 -22.24
C TYR A 506 24.32 20.61 -23.22
N GLU A 507 23.94 19.40 -22.81
CA GLU A 507 24.07 18.22 -23.66
C GLU A 507 22.89 18.04 -24.65
N ASP A 508 21.66 18.42 -24.27
CA ASP A 508 20.42 18.44 -25.08
C ASP A 508 19.25 19.05 -24.26
N ASP A 509 18.16 19.52 -24.88
CA ASP A 509 16.91 19.95 -24.21
C ASP A 509 16.34 18.82 -23.31
N ALA A 510 16.66 17.55 -23.60
CA ALA A 510 16.32 16.39 -22.78
C ALA A 510 17.20 16.20 -21.53
N SER A 511 18.17 17.08 -21.28
CA SER A 511 19.12 17.02 -20.15
C SER A 511 18.73 17.92 -18.97
N SER A 512 17.49 18.42 -18.92
CA SER A 512 17.07 19.24 -17.77
C SER A 512 17.02 18.45 -16.46
N TYR A 513 17.13 19.18 -15.34
CA TYR A 513 17.04 18.60 -14.00
C TYR A 513 15.75 17.79 -13.83
N MET A 514 14.61 18.32 -14.28
CA MET A 514 13.31 17.68 -14.09
C MET A 514 13.15 16.37 -14.88
N VAL A 515 13.85 16.22 -16.01
CA VAL A 515 13.75 15.03 -16.88
C VAL A 515 14.74 13.95 -16.45
N LYS A 516 16.05 14.27 -16.40
CA LYS A 516 17.13 13.28 -16.14
C LYS A 516 17.88 13.50 -14.83
N GLY A 517 17.89 14.73 -14.30
CA GLY A 517 18.74 15.08 -13.16
C GLY A 517 18.15 14.79 -11.78
N ARG A 518 16.83 14.82 -11.62
CA ARG A 518 16.14 14.87 -10.32
C ARG A 518 16.23 13.55 -9.54
N PRO A 519 16.97 13.48 -8.43
CA PRO A 519 17.15 12.27 -7.63
C PRO A 519 15.87 11.71 -7.02
N LYS A 520 15.82 10.38 -6.81
CA LYS A 520 14.66 9.70 -6.21
C LYS A 520 14.39 10.16 -4.78
N ARG A 521 15.44 10.50 -4.00
CA ARG A 521 15.33 11.04 -2.63
C ARG A 521 14.49 12.32 -2.49
N TYR A 522 14.19 13.03 -3.58
CA TYR A 522 13.24 14.15 -3.56
C TYR A 522 11.85 13.76 -4.10
N ARG A 523 11.80 12.88 -5.10
CA ARG A 523 10.54 12.38 -5.67
C ARG A 523 9.71 11.61 -4.63
N TYR A 524 10.36 10.80 -3.79
CA TYR A 524 9.69 9.98 -2.77
C TYR A 524 9.01 10.86 -1.72
N PRO A 525 9.73 11.73 -0.97
CA PRO A 525 9.09 12.64 -0.01
C PRO A 525 8.04 13.58 -0.59
N GLN A 526 8.20 14.04 -1.85
CA GLN A 526 7.16 14.81 -2.51
C GLN A 526 5.87 13.99 -2.63
N ARG A 527 5.95 12.77 -3.17
CA ARG A 527 4.80 11.87 -3.31
C ARG A 527 4.20 11.48 -1.95
N TRP A 528 5.02 11.34 -0.91
CA TRP A 528 4.53 11.09 0.45
C TRP A 528 3.66 12.23 0.96
N LEU A 529 4.12 13.48 0.77
CA LEU A 529 3.36 14.67 1.15
C LEU A 529 2.06 14.79 0.35
N GLU A 530 2.14 14.65 -0.98
CA GLU A 530 0.99 14.69 -1.88
C GLU A 530 -0.05 13.65 -1.49
N HIS A 531 0.38 12.43 -1.16
CA HIS A 531 -0.51 11.36 -0.71
C HIS A 531 -1.12 11.65 0.67
N ALA A 532 -0.30 12.03 1.64
CA ALA A 532 -0.74 12.29 3.01
C ALA A 532 -1.79 13.43 3.08
N GLU A 533 -1.66 14.43 2.21
CA GLU A 533 -2.55 15.58 2.14
C GLU A 533 -3.61 15.48 1.03
N ARG A 534 -3.64 14.36 0.29
CA ARG A 534 -4.54 14.12 -0.85
C ARG A 534 -4.48 15.23 -1.90
N ARG A 535 -3.28 15.76 -2.15
CA ARG A 535 -2.99 16.76 -3.18
C ARG A 535 -2.81 16.10 -4.55
N PRO A 536 -3.16 16.77 -5.65
CA PRO A 536 -2.77 16.31 -6.97
C PRO A 536 -1.25 16.32 -7.09
N GLN A 537 -0.72 15.47 -7.98
CA GLN A 537 0.71 15.44 -8.27
C GLN A 537 1.16 16.76 -8.90
N GLU A 538 2.18 17.39 -8.30
CA GLU A 538 2.76 18.63 -8.81
C GLU A 538 4.00 18.33 -9.65
N VAL A 539 4.00 18.72 -10.93
CA VAL A 539 5.19 18.54 -11.79
C VAL A 539 6.34 19.41 -11.29
N ILE A 540 6.03 20.65 -10.92
CA ILE A 540 6.96 21.61 -10.34
C ILE A 540 6.42 21.95 -8.96
N SER A 541 7.27 21.76 -7.95
CA SER A 541 6.98 22.00 -6.54
C SER A 541 7.87 23.11 -5.98
N GLU A 542 7.59 23.54 -4.75
CA GLU A 542 8.30 24.62 -4.05
C GLU A 542 9.80 24.35 -3.84
N SER A 543 10.23 23.09 -3.91
CA SER A 543 11.63 22.71 -3.72
C SER A 543 12.41 22.57 -5.02
N CYS A 544 11.73 22.39 -6.15
CA CYS A 544 12.35 22.13 -7.44
C CYS A 544 12.12 23.23 -8.48
N PHE A 545 11.42 24.32 -8.12
CA PHE A 545 11.14 25.43 -9.02
C PHE A 545 12.41 26.08 -9.60
N TRP A 546 13.54 26.04 -8.89
CA TRP A 546 14.83 26.50 -9.41
C TRP A 546 15.23 25.79 -10.70
N GLY A 547 14.91 24.51 -10.85
CA GLY A 547 15.18 23.78 -12.10
C GLY A 547 14.39 24.35 -13.28
N GLU A 548 13.14 24.75 -13.05
CA GLU A 548 12.32 25.42 -14.08
C GLU A 548 12.86 26.82 -14.40
N VAL A 549 13.30 27.59 -13.38
CA VAL A 549 13.93 28.90 -13.59
C VAL A 549 15.16 28.77 -14.49
N GLU A 550 16.07 27.85 -14.18
CA GLU A 550 17.29 27.63 -14.96
C GLU A 550 16.99 27.20 -16.40
N ASP A 551 16.03 26.30 -16.61
CA ASP A 551 15.62 25.86 -17.94
C ASP A 551 15.07 27.03 -18.76
N ILE A 552 14.19 27.85 -18.18
CA ILE A 552 13.64 29.02 -18.88
C ILE A 552 14.75 30.06 -19.15
N CYS A 553 15.64 30.31 -18.18
CA CYS A 553 16.80 31.18 -18.37
C CYS A 553 17.66 30.73 -19.55
N TYR A 554 17.94 29.43 -19.63
CA TYR A 554 18.73 28.86 -20.70
C TYR A 554 18.06 29.04 -22.07
N ILE A 555 16.79 28.66 -22.18
CA ILE A 555 16.02 28.77 -23.44
C ILE A 555 15.99 30.21 -23.95
N THR A 556 15.76 31.16 -23.05
CA THR A 556 15.67 32.59 -23.40
C THR A 556 17.03 33.24 -23.69
N SER A 557 18.13 32.66 -23.19
CA SER A 557 19.48 33.17 -23.42
C SER A 557 20.15 32.61 -24.68
N ASN A 558 19.74 31.43 -25.17
CA ASN A 558 20.43 30.71 -26.24
C ASN A 558 20.04 31.14 -27.67
N GLY A 559 19.45 32.34 -27.84
CA GLY A 559 19.25 33.04 -29.13
C GLY A 559 18.26 32.41 -30.13
N ASN A 560 17.90 31.13 -29.99
CA ASN A 560 17.09 30.37 -30.94
C ASN A 560 15.59 30.33 -30.62
N ARG A 561 15.17 30.78 -29.43
CA ARG A 561 13.76 30.77 -28.99
C ARG A 561 13.41 32.11 -28.33
N SER A 562 12.22 32.63 -28.60
CA SER A 562 11.76 33.93 -28.06
C SER A 562 11.00 33.76 -26.75
N PHE A 563 10.67 34.88 -26.09
CA PHE A 563 9.84 34.86 -24.88
C PHE A 563 8.47 34.20 -25.15
N GLU A 564 7.92 34.36 -26.35
CA GLU A 564 6.65 33.79 -26.77
C GLU A 564 6.66 32.25 -26.70
N ASP A 565 7.81 31.61 -26.93
CA ASP A 565 7.96 30.15 -26.87
C ASP A 565 7.86 29.59 -25.43
N VAL A 566 8.15 30.43 -24.43
CA VAL A 566 8.14 30.03 -23.00
C VAL A 566 7.07 30.75 -22.19
N LYS A 567 6.30 31.66 -22.79
CA LYS A 567 5.35 32.55 -22.08
C LYS A 567 4.41 31.79 -21.15
N GLU A 568 3.82 30.69 -21.62
CA GLU A 568 2.91 29.87 -20.81
C GLU A 568 3.60 29.25 -19.59
N ARG A 569 4.85 28.80 -19.74
CA ARG A 569 5.67 28.27 -18.63
C ARG A 569 6.00 29.36 -17.62
N VAL A 570 6.35 30.56 -18.10
CA VAL A 570 6.60 31.74 -17.26
C VAL A 570 5.35 32.10 -16.46
N GLU A 571 4.21 32.30 -17.11
CA GLU A 571 2.96 32.69 -16.43
C GLU A 571 2.53 31.64 -15.38
N ARG A 572 2.68 30.35 -15.71
CA ARG A 572 2.42 29.25 -14.78
C ARG A 572 3.36 29.28 -13.58
N LEU A 573 4.67 29.42 -13.81
CA LEU A 573 5.67 29.48 -12.76
C LEU A 573 5.46 30.69 -11.84
N GLU A 574 5.15 31.86 -12.39
CA GLU A 574 4.85 33.06 -11.60
C GLU A 574 3.61 32.84 -10.70
N ALA A 575 2.55 32.24 -11.23
CA ALA A 575 1.35 31.93 -10.44
C ALA A 575 1.67 30.95 -9.29
N GLN A 576 2.51 29.94 -9.55
CA GLN A 576 2.95 28.99 -8.52
C GLN A 576 3.83 29.66 -7.47
N ILE A 577 4.81 30.48 -7.87
CA ILE A 577 5.68 31.24 -6.95
C ILE A 577 4.85 32.13 -6.03
N LYS A 578 3.84 32.84 -6.58
CA LYS A 578 2.93 33.65 -5.77
C LYS A 578 2.20 32.79 -4.74
N ALA A 579 1.62 31.66 -5.16
CA ALA A 579 0.87 30.78 -4.28
C ALA A 579 1.76 30.15 -3.18
N TRP A 580 2.99 29.75 -3.50
CA TRP A 580 3.93 29.23 -2.51
C TRP A 580 4.43 30.32 -1.56
N SER A 581 4.62 31.54 -2.06
CA SER A 581 4.99 32.71 -1.25
C SER A 581 3.90 33.06 -0.23
N GLU A 582 2.63 33.11 -0.65
CA GLU A 582 1.48 33.37 0.23
C GLU A 582 1.29 32.29 1.30
N LYS A 583 1.65 31.03 0.99
CA LYS A 583 1.64 29.90 1.94
C LYS A 583 2.88 29.86 2.84
N GLY A 584 3.87 30.73 2.62
CA GLY A 584 5.13 30.75 3.39
C GLY A 584 6.08 29.60 3.07
N TYR A 585 5.93 28.95 1.91
CA TYR A 585 6.78 27.83 1.50
C TYR A 585 8.12 28.28 0.88
N LEU A 586 8.15 29.48 0.29
CA LEU A 586 9.37 30.11 -0.20
C LEU A 586 9.92 31.07 0.87
N ALA A 587 11.21 31.01 1.16
CA ALA A 587 11.82 31.99 2.05
C ALA A 587 12.24 33.26 1.30
N LYS A 588 12.70 34.24 2.09
CA LYS A 588 12.95 35.60 1.62
C LYS A 588 14.17 35.68 0.70
N ASP A 589 15.14 34.79 0.88
CA ASP A 589 16.34 34.66 0.05
C ASP A 589 16.04 34.57 -1.45
N VAL A 590 14.96 33.89 -1.83
CA VAL A 590 14.53 33.72 -3.23
C VAL A 590 14.29 35.06 -3.94
N PHE A 591 13.89 36.10 -3.20
CA PHE A 591 13.52 37.41 -3.74
C PHE A 591 14.59 38.48 -3.55
N LEU A 592 15.80 38.11 -3.13
CA LEU A 592 16.91 39.06 -3.00
C LEU A 592 17.37 39.60 -4.36
N GLU A 593 17.91 40.82 -4.40
CA GLU A 593 18.26 41.49 -5.66
C GLU A 593 19.28 40.70 -6.52
N GLY A 594 20.20 39.98 -5.86
CA GLY A 594 21.20 39.15 -6.51
C GLY A 594 20.71 37.75 -6.93
N SER A 595 19.50 37.37 -6.54
CA SER A 595 18.91 36.05 -6.83
C SER A 595 18.78 35.81 -8.34
N THR A 596 19.06 34.59 -8.80
CA THR A 596 18.84 34.19 -10.19
C THR A 596 17.38 34.43 -10.63
N LEU A 597 16.39 34.21 -9.75
CA LEU A 597 14.98 34.48 -10.06
C LEU A 597 14.74 35.96 -10.37
N VAL A 598 15.28 36.86 -9.54
CA VAL A 598 15.10 38.31 -9.70
C VAL A 598 15.83 38.82 -10.94
N LYS A 599 17.07 38.35 -11.17
CA LYS A 599 17.84 38.67 -12.38
C LYS A 599 17.10 38.23 -13.65
N TRP A 600 16.61 37.00 -13.67
CA TRP A 600 15.80 36.46 -14.76
C TRP A 600 14.52 37.28 -14.99
N TRP A 601 13.74 37.51 -13.94
CA TRP A 601 12.47 38.24 -14.07
C TRP A 601 12.70 39.67 -14.57
N LYS A 602 13.75 40.37 -14.10
CA LYS A 602 14.12 41.71 -14.58
C LYS A 602 14.46 41.73 -16.08
N ALA A 603 14.99 40.63 -16.63
CA ALA A 603 15.31 40.49 -18.05
C ALA A 603 14.08 40.22 -18.95
N LEU A 604 12.92 39.87 -18.39
CA LEU A 604 11.69 39.63 -19.15
C LEU A 604 11.15 40.91 -19.84
N PRO A 605 10.32 40.77 -20.89
CA PRO A 605 9.74 41.91 -21.60
C PRO A 605 8.97 42.87 -20.70
N SER A 606 9.13 44.17 -20.93
CA SER A 606 8.51 45.23 -20.12
C SER A 606 6.98 45.17 -20.07
N HIS A 607 6.33 44.69 -21.13
CA HIS A 607 4.87 44.52 -21.15
C HIS A 607 4.42 43.40 -20.20
N HIS A 608 5.14 42.27 -20.19
CA HIS A 608 4.88 41.12 -19.30
C HIS A 608 5.11 41.50 -17.84
N LYS A 609 6.26 42.10 -17.52
CA LYS A 609 6.59 42.53 -16.14
C LYS A 609 5.52 43.43 -15.52
N LYS A 610 4.89 44.30 -16.30
CA LYS A 610 3.79 45.17 -15.82
C LYS A 610 2.54 44.39 -15.40
N GLN A 611 2.28 43.25 -16.02
CA GLN A 611 1.12 42.38 -15.79
C GLN A 611 1.44 41.17 -14.89
N SER A 612 2.72 40.90 -14.64
CA SER A 612 3.20 39.79 -13.83
C SER A 612 2.62 39.79 -12.41
N CYS A 613 2.17 38.62 -11.96
CA CYS A 613 1.53 38.46 -10.66
C CYS A 613 2.53 38.47 -9.49
N ILE A 614 3.83 38.28 -9.75
CA ILE A 614 4.91 38.33 -8.77
C ILE A 614 5.66 39.66 -8.74
N ARG A 615 5.24 40.63 -9.57
CA ARG A 615 5.87 41.97 -9.65
C ARG A 615 6.08 42.61 -8.28
N ARG A 616 5.05 42.62 -7.42
CA ARG A 616 5.15 43.20 -6.07
C ARG A 616 6.17 42.46 -5.21
N LEU A 617 6.19 41.13 -5.25
CA LEU A 617 7.15 40.32 -4.49
C LEU A 617 8.61 40.66 -4.84
N ILE A 618 8.86 41.04 -6.09
CA ILE A 618 10.20 41.39 -6.60
C ILE A 618 10.53 42.88 -6.39
N GLU A 619 9.57 43.79 -6.60
CA GLU A 619 9.81 45.24 -6.55
C GLU A 619 9.83 45.83 -5.13
N THR A 620 9.03 45.33 -4.19
CA THR A 620 8.94 45.93 -2.84
C THR A 620 9.83 45.25 -1.80
N GLY A 621 10.46 44.11 -2.14
CA GLY A 621 10.97 43.20 -1.13
C GLY A 621 9.83 42.65 -0.26
N PHE A 622 10.08 41.57 0.48
CA PHE A 622 9.07 40.89 1.29
C PHE A 622 8.67 41.73 2.53
N GLU A 623 7.74 42.66 2.40
CA GLU A 623 7.11 43.33 3.55
C GLU A 623 6.06 42.40 4.18
N SER A 624 6.35 41.86 5.36
CA SER A 624 5.42 41.03 6.11
C SER A 624 4.25 41.87 6.65
N SER A 625 3.10 41.83 6.00
CA SER A 625 1.84 42.25 6.61
C SER A 625 0.92 41.04 6.78
N LEU A 626 1.11 40.26 7.86
CA LEU A 626 0.06 39.44 8.48
C LEU A 626 0.39 39.25 9.99
N PRO A 627 -0.61 39.26 10.89
CA PRO A 627 -0.40 39.41 12.32
C PRO A 627 0.18 38.16 12.97
N LEU A 628 1.10 38.36 13.91
CA LEU A 628 1.51 37.39 14.92
C LEU A 628 0.29 36.79 15.61
N ILE A 629 -0.13 35.59 15.21
CA ILE A 629 -0.93 34.72 16.06
C ILE A 629 0.01 34.26 17.16
N LYS A 630 -0.03 34.97 18.30
CA LYS A 630 0.56 34.52 19.55
C LYS A 630 -0.08 33.18 19.91
N ASN A 631 0.70 32.10 19.83
CA ASN A 631 0.38 30.86 20.51
C ASN A 631 0.22 31.17 22.01
N LYS A 632 -1.01 31.05 22.52
CA LYS A 632 -1.23 30.81 23.94
C LYS A 632 -0.92 29.33 24.21
N LYS A 633 -0.23 29.13 25.34
CA LYS A 633 0.21 27.87 25.94
C LYS A 633 -0.72 26.69 25.75
#